data_AF-A0A4Z0R5X5-F1
#
_entry.id   AF-A0A4Z0R5X5-F1
#
_cell.length_a   1.000
_cell.length_b   1.000
_cell.length_c   1.000
_cell.angle_alpha   90.00
_cell.angle_beta   90.00
_cell.angle_gamma   90.00
#
_symmetry.space_group_name_H-M   'P 1'
#
loop_
_entity.id
_entity.type
_entity.pdbx_description
1 polymer ?
#
loop_
_entity_poly.entity_id
_entity_poly.type
_entity_poly.pdbx_seq_one_letter_code
_entity_poly.pdbx_strand_id
1 'polypeptide(L)'
;MLFYTQAKRKGVICMIWPIRGPAPGVYYANARLIQVVSDEVSGDLRIRAVFDEREEQELVYEGMYYSQLDESSVGLVITLAAEITPEQLIEPEYRQAAARLYDECGADDAFLRDMHKRGNRLFIHHTDKGGYLVLAKRLVWEK
;
A
#
# COMPACT_ATOMS: atom_id res chain seq x y z
N MET A 1 -44.25 27.35 26.37
CA MET A 1 -42.96 27.68 25.71
C MET A 1 -42.64 26.53 24.76
N LEU A 2 -42.38 26.86 23.50
CA LEU A 2 -42.58 25.99 22.33
C LEU A 2 -41.57 24.83 22.19
N PHE A 3 -42.07 23.77 21.56
CA PHE A 3 -41.35 22.65 20.94
C PHE A 3 -40.34 23.11 19.88
N TYR A 4 -39.24 22.38 19.71
CA TYR A 4 -38.59 22.28 18.40
C TYR A 4 -38.07 20.86 18.15
N THR A 5 -38.42 20.36 16.96
CA THR A 5 -38.21 19.01 16.44
C THR A 5 -37.19 19.06 15.29
N GLN A 6 -36.40 18.00 15.14
CA GLN A 6 -35.71 17.50 13.91
C GLN A 6 -34.58 18.33 13.25
N ALA A 7 -33.42 17.67 13.04
CA ALA A 7 -32.92 17.35 11.69
C ALA A 7 -31.69 16.41 11.72
N LYS A 8 -31.83 15.25 11.06
CA LYS A 8 -30.73 14.38 10.59
C LYS A 8 -29.78 15.15 9.67
N ARG A 9 -28.46 14.98 9.83
CA ARG A 9 -27.54 14.73 8.70
C ARG A 9 -26.38 13.84 9.16
N LYS A 10 -26.19 12.74 8.45
CA LYS A 10 -25.02 11.87 8.53
C LYS A 10 -23.79 12.71 8.20
N GLY A 11 -22.98 13.02 9.20
CA GLY A 11 -21.64 13.56 8.99
C GLY A 11 -20.72 12.42 8.61
N VAL A 12 -20.38 12.32 7.32
CA VAL A 12 -19.14 11.66 6.92
C VAL A 12 -18.03 12.43 7.62
N ILE A 13 -17.38 11.79 8.60
CA ILE A 13 -16.18 12.35 9.22
C ILE A 13 -15.09 12.22 8.14
N CYS A 14 -15.04 13.22 7.27
CA CYS A 14 -13.86 13.51 6.47
C CYS A 14 -12.79 13.88 7.50
N MET A 15 -11.92 12.92 7.84
CA MET A 15 -10.75 13.19 8.66
C MET A 15 -9.79 14.01 7.82
N ILE A 16 -9.98 15.33 7.86
CA ILE A 16 -9.02 16.32 7.41
C ILE A 16 -7.83 16.17 8.36
N TRP A 17 -6.79 15.51 7.87
CA TRP A 17 -5.59 15.13 8.61
C TRP A 17 -4.72 16.37 8.86
N PRO A 18 -4.46 16.79 10.11
CA PRO A 18 -3.39 17.72 10.40
C PRO A 18 -2.25 16.90 11.03
N ILE A 19 -1.52 16.11 10.22
CA ILE A 19 -0.28 15.51 10.72
C ILE A 19 0.89 16.26 10.11
N ARG A 20 1.74 16.69 11.03
CA ARG A 20 3.07 17.24 10.83
C ARG A 20 3.89 16.29 9.93
N GLY A 21 3.88 16.51 8.63
CA GLY A 21 4.73 15.83 7.65
C GLY A 21 4.50 14.32 7.53
N PRO A 22 4.94 13.69 6.43
CA PRO A 22 4.97 12.23 6.34
C PRO A 22 5.90 11.69 7.43
N ALA A 23 5.43 10.74 8.23
CA ALA A 23 6.33 9.95 9.05
C ALA A 23 7.37 9.28 8.11
N PRO A 24 8.64 9.13 8.53
CA PRO A 24 9.63 8.42 7.72
C PRO A 24 9.08 7.05 7.32
N GLY A 25 9.05 6.78 6.01
CA GLY A 25 8.53 5.52 5.48
C GLY A 25 7.08 5.53 4.98
N VAL A 26 6.30 6.62 5.11
CA VAL A 26 4.99 6.71 4.44
C VAL A 26 5.17 7.26 3.02
N TYR A 27 4.65 6.53 2.03
CA TYR A 27 4.78 6.91 0.61
C TYR A 27 3.51 7.58 0.09
N TYR A 28 2.34 6.99 0.32
CA TYR A 28 1.07 7.57 -0.11
C TYR A 28 -0.13 7.03 0.68
N ALA A 29 -1.29 7.65 0.48
CA ALA A 29 -2.56 7.30 1.12
C ALA A 29 -3.75 7.72 0.25
N ASN A 30 -4.94 7.23 0.57
CA ASN A 30 -6.21 7.56 -0.10
C ASN A 30 -6.16 7.41 -1.63
N ALA A 31 -5.60 6.31 -2.10
CA ALA A 31 -5.39 6.04 -3.51
C ALA A 31 -6.29 4.88 -3.98
N ARG A 32 -7.11 5.10 -5.02
CA ARG A 32 -7.87 4.01 -5.64
C ARG A 32 -7.08 3.45 -6.81
N LEU A 33 -6.82 2.15 -6.79
CA LEU A 33 -6.12 1.48 -7.89
C LEU A 33 -7.05 1.38 -9.11
N ILE A 34 -6.61 1.91 -10.24
CA ILE A 34 -7.34 1.87 -11.53
C ILE A 34 -6.73 0.82 -12.45
N GLN A 35 -5.41 0.65 -12.37
CA GLN A 35 -4.68 -0.34 -13.16
C GLN A 35 -3.51 -0.86 -12.35
N VAL A 36 -3.22 -2.15 -12.48
CA VAL A 36 -2.05 -2.81 -11.89
C VAL A 36 -1.49 -3.73 -12.96
N VAL A 37 -0.24 -3.54 -13.34
CA VAL A 37 0.45 -4.34 -14.37
C VAL A 37 1.82 -4.72 -13.85
N SER A 38 2.08 -6.02 -13.77
CA SER A 38 3.42 -6.56 -13.52
C SER A 38 4.10 -6.85 -14.86
N ASP A 39 5.27 -6.26 -15.08
CA ASP A 39 6.14 -6.55 -16.21
C ASP A 39 7.25 -7.48 -15.73
N GLU A 40 7.09 -8.79 -15.98
CA GLU A 40 8.08 -9.80 -15.58
C GLU A 40 9.42 -9.64 -16.33
N VAL A 41 9.42 -9.00 -17.50
CA VAL A 41 10.63 -8.83 -18.32
C VAL A 41 11.48 -7.69 -17.78
N SER A 42 10.85 -6.55 -17.46
CA SER A 42 11.56 -5.42 -16.83
C SER A 42 11.77 -5.63 -15.32
N GLY A 43 10.96 -6.51 -14.71
CA GLY A 43 10.92 -6.71 -13.28
C GLY A 43 10.29 -5.52 -12.57
N ASP A 44 9.27 -4.87 -13.16
CA ASP A 44 8.61 -3.71 -12.57
C ASP A 44 7.14 -4.00 -12.30
N LEU A 45 6.59 -3.35 -11.27
CA LEU A 45 5.15 -3.29 -11.05
C LEU A 45 4.69 -1.84 -11.27
N ARG A 46 3.84 -1.64 -12.27
CA ARG A 46 3.23 -0.36 -12.61
C ARG A 46 1.80 -0.32 -12.10
N ILE A 47 1.49 0.71 -11.32
CA ILE A 47 0.17 0.92 -10.73
C ILE A 47 -0.32 2.31 -11.14
N ARG A 48 -1.48 2.40 -11.77
CA ARG A 48 -2.19 3.67 -11.92
C ARG A 48 -3.19 3.82 -10.81
N ALA A 49 -3.13 4.94 -10.11
CA ALA A 49 -4.04 5.22 -9.01
C ALA A 49 -4.60 6.64 -9.11
N VAL A 50 -5.85 6.80 -8.69
CA VAL A 50 -6.46 8.11 -8.51
C VAL A 50 -6.40 8.50 -7.03
N PHE A 51 -5.78 9.63 -6.78
CA PHE A 51 -5.66 10.27 -5.47
C PHE A 51 -6.77 11.29 -5.29
N ASP A 52 -7.40 11.27 -4.11
CA ASP A 52 -8.47 12.20 -3.71
C ASP A 52 -9.58 12.37 -4.78
N GLU A 53 -9.85 11.30 -5.53
CA GLU A 53 -10.82 11.23 -6.64
C GLU A 53 -10.59 12.24 -7.78
N ARG A 54 -9.37 12.77 -7.92
CA ARG A 54 -9.08 13.86 -8.87
C ARG A 54 -7.82 13.65 -9.69
N GLU A 55 -6.73 13.22 -9.07
CA GLU A 55 -5.43 13.18 -9.71
C GLU A 55 -5.02 11.74 -9.99
N GLU A 56 -4.96 11.38 -11.27
CA GLU A 56 -4.36 10.11 -11.69
C GLU A 56 -2.83 10.26 -11.70
N GLN A 57 -2.14 9.34 -11.03
CA GLN A 57 -0.69 9.24 -11.11
C GLN A 57 -0.27 7.79 -11.32
N GLU A 58 0.88 7.61 -11.97
CA GLU A 58 1.49 6.30 -12.17
C GLU A 58 2.58 6.08 -11.11
N LEU A 59 2.49 4.95 -10.43
CA LEU A 59 3.40 4.47 -9.42
C LEU A 59 4.17 3.29 -9.99
N VAL A 60 5.50 3.39 -9.99
CA VAL A 60 6.37 2.35 -10.53
C VAL A 60 7.24 1.78 -9.40
N TYR A 61 7.02 0.52 -9.08
CA TYR A 61 7.90 -0.25 -8.20
C TYR A 61 8.95 -0.91 -9.05
N GLU A 62 10.13 -0.30 -9.09
CA GLU A 62 11.23 -0.77 -9.93
C GLU A 62 11.98 -1.93 -9.28
N GLY A 63 12.40 -2.90 -10.09
CA GLY A 63 13.10 -4.08 -9.60
C GLY A 63 12.25 -4.85 -8.57
N MET A 64 10.95 -4.93 -8.85
CA MET A 64 9.97 -5.76 -8.15
C MET A 64 10.40 -7.22 -8.23
N TYR A 65 10.55 -7.82 -7.05
CA TYR A 65 10.82 -9.24 -6.87
C TYR A 65 9.54 -10.02 -6.55
N TYR A 66 8.63 -9.39 -5.80
CA TYR A 66 7.36 -9.99 -5.41
C TYR A 66 6.29 -8.92 -5.22
N SER A 67 5.04 -9.25 -5.56
CA SER A 67 3.88 -8.40 -5.36
C SER A 67 2.65 -9.23 -5.05
N GLN A 68 1.92 -8.85 -3.99
CA GLN A 68 0.55 -9.32 -3.73
C GLN A 68 -0.50 -8.47 -4.46
N LEU A 69 -0.08 -7.37 -5.07
CA LEU A 69 -0.93 -6.55 -5.91
C LEU A 69 -0.80 -7.01 -7.37
N ASP A 70 -1.94 -7.29 -7.97
CA ASP A 70 -2.09 -7.80 -9.33
C ASP A 70 -3.33 -7.18 -10.00
N GLU A 71 -3.69 -7.65 -11.20
CA GLU A 71 -4.87 -7.19 -11.92
C GLU A 71 -6.19 -7.35 -11.12
N SER A 72 -6.27 -8.36 -10.23
CA SER A 72 -7.45 -8.57 -9.37
C SER A 72 -7.59 -7.52 -8.28
N SER A 73 -6.51 -6.77 -8.02
CA SER A 73 -6.44 -5.70 -7.03
C SER A 73 -7.01 -4.36 -7.54
N VAL A 74 -7.39 -4.28 -8.82
CA VAL A 74 -8.04 -3.09 -9.39
C VAL A 74 -9.35 -2.78 -8.63
N GLY A 75 -9.54 -1.51 -8.31
CA GLY A 75 -10.67 -1.01 -7.51
C GLY A 75 -10.43 -1.01 -6.01
N LEU A 76 -9.33 -1.61 -5.50
CA LEU A 76 -8.94 -1.47 -4.10
C LEU A 76 -8.62 -0.02 -3.76
N VAL A 77 -8.97 0.36 -2.53
CA VAL A 77 -8.60 1.66 -1.96
C VAL A 77 -7.46 1.43 -0.98
N ILE A 78 -6.28 1.94 -1.33
CA ILE A 78 -5.13 1.99 -0.44
C ILE A 78 -5.36 3.12 0.55
N THR A 79 -5.59 2.77 1.81
CA THR A 79 -5.73 3.73 2.89
C THR A 79 -4.37 4.26 3.34
N LEU A 80 -3.33 3.43 3.26
CA LEU A 80 -1.95 3.80 3.59
C LEU A 80 -0.97 2.88 2.87
N ALA A 81 0.05 3.45 2.24
CA ALA A 81 1.20 2.75 1.73
C ALA A 81 2.46 3.22 2.47
N ALA A 82 3.18 2.27 3.06
CA ALA A 82 4.38 2.54 3.83
C ALA A 82 5.48 1.51 3.55
N GLU A 83 6.73 1.89 3.80
CA GLU A 83 7.86 0.96 3.88
C GLU A 83 8.01 0.44 5.29
N ILE A 84 8.24 -0.85 5.41
CA ILE A 84 8.50 -1.54 6.67
C ILE A 84 9.82 -2.32 6.58
N THR A 85 10.43 -2.61 7.72
CA THR A 85 11.59 -3.50 7.78
C THR A 85 11.16 -4.96 7.89
N PRO A 86 12.01 -5.93 7.51
CA PRO A 86 11.71 -7.34 7.70
C PRO A 86 11.37 -7.71 9.16
N GLU A 87 11.98 -7.04 10.14
CA GLU A 87 11.71 -7.27 11.57
C GLU A 87 10.27 -6.93 11.96
N GLN A 88 9.64 -5.98 11.27
CA GLN A 88 8.27 -5.57 11.57
C GLN A 88 7.25 -6.63 11.15
N LEU A 89 7.58 -7.56 10.25
CA LEU A 89 6.64 -8.60 9.78
C LEU A 89 6.12 -9.52 10.90
N ILE A 90 6.79 -9.56 12.05
CA ILE A 90 6.33 -10.32 13.23
C ILE A 90 5.09 -9.68 13.87
N GLU A 91 4.87 -8.39 13.64
CA GLU A 91 3.81 -7.63 14.28
C GLU A 91 2.44 -8.14 13.82
N PRO A 92 1.44 -8.20 14.73
CA PRO A 92 0.14 -8.81 14.42
C PRO A 92 -0.56 -8.20 13.21
N GLU A 93 -0.35 -6.89 12.97
CA GLU A 93 -0.97 -6.17 11.86
C GLU A 93 -0.48 -6.60 10.47
N TYR A 94 0.75 -7.13 10.36
CA TYR A 94 1.32 -7.59 9.08
C TYR A 94 1.24 -9.10 8.89
N ARG A 95 0.87 -9.86 9.93
CA ARG A 95 0.95 -11.32 9.95
C ARG A 95 0.26 -12.00 8.77
N GLN A 96 -0.92 -11.52 8.36
CA GLN A 96 -1.64 -12.12 7.23
C GLN A 96 -0.90 -11.90 5.91
N ALA A 97 -0.40 -10.69 5.68
CA ALA A 97 0.35 -10.37 4.47
C ALA A 97 1.70 -11.11 4.45
N ALA A 98 2.36 -11.19 5.61
CA ALA A 98 3.61 -11.94 5.79
C ALA A 98 3.42 -13.44 5.52
N ALA A 99 2.36 -14.05 6.04
CA ALA A 99 2.06 -15.46 5.79
C ALA A 99 1.94 -15.77 4.30
N ARG A 100 1.19 -14.94 3.55
CA ARG A 100 1.10 -15.09 2.08
C ARG A 100 2.45 -14.93 1.38
N LEU A 101 3.28 -13.99 1.82
CA LEU A 101 4.63 -13.82 1.28
C LEU A 101 5.47 -15.09 1.48
N TYR A 102 5.45 -15.67 2.68
CA TYR A 102 6.19 -16.90 2.96
C TYR A 102 5.64 -18.10 2.19
N ASP A 103 4.31 -18.22 2.07
CA ASP A 103 3.66 -19.34 1.39
C ASP A 103 3.81 -19.27 -0.14
N GLU A 104 3.63 -18.10 -0.75
CA GLU A 104 3.64 -17.93 -2.20
C GLU A 104 5.07 -17.84 -2.78
N CYS A 105 5.98 -17.17 -2.06
CA CYS A 105 7.35 -16.97 -2.52
C CYS A 105 8.32 -18.04 -1.98
N GLY A 106 7.91 -18.85 -1.01
CA GLY A 106 8.81 -19.73 -0.27
C GLY A 106 9.91 -18.94 0.46
N ALA A 107 9.65 -17.67 0.74
CA ALA A 107 10.59 -16.78 1.41
C ALA A 107 10.76 -17.21 2.87
N ASP A 108 11.90 -16.85 3.46
CA ASP A 108 12.12 -16.91 4.90
C ASP A 108 12.73 -15.59 5.39
N ASP A 109 12.86 -15.44 6.71
CA ASP A 109 13.42 -14.23 7.31
C ASP A 109 14.87 -13.96 6.88
N ALA A 110 15.65 -15.01 6.63
CA ALA A 110 17.03 -14.87 6.19
C ALA A 110 17.11 -14.31 4.77
N PHE A 111 16.26 -14.79 3.88
CA PHE A 111 16.07 -14.31 2.53
C PHE A 111 15.65 -12.84 2.52
N LEU A 112 14.64 -12.45 3.30
CA LEU A 112 14.16 -11.07 3.35
C LEU A 112 15.23 -10.11 3.89
N ARG A 113 16.00 -10.53 4.90
CA ARG A 113 17.15 -9.75 5.40
C ARG A 113 18.23 -9.60 4.35
N ASP A 114 18.52 -10.63 3.57
CA ASP A 114 19.52 -10.55 2.49
C ASP A 114 19.05 -9.62 1.35
N MET A 115 17.79 -9.73 0.94
CA MET A 115 17.18 -8.82 -0.03
C MET A 115 17.24 -7.37 0.46
N HIS A 116 16.99 -7.14 1.74
CA HIS A 116 17.09 -5.81 2.34
C HIS A 116 18.53 -5.25 2.33
N LYS A 117 19.53 -6.09 2.63
CA LYS A 117 20.96 -5.73 2.52
C LYS A 117 21.38 -5.39 1.09
N ARG A 118 20.78 -6.05 0.10
CA ARG A 118 20.98 -5.76 -1.34
C ARG A 118 20.25 -4.49 -1.82
N GLY A 119 19.53 -3.81 -0.92
CA GLY A 119 18.86 -2.55 -1.20
C GLY A 119 17.38 -2.68 -1.56
N ASN A 120 16.78 -3.87 -1.48
CA ASN A 120 15.33 -4.03 -1.66
C ASN A 120 14.57 -3.55 -0.41
N ARG A 121 13.36 -3.05 -0.63
CA ARG A 121 12.47 -2.52 0.39
C ARG A 121 11.14 -3.28 0.36
N LEU A 122 10.56 -3.45 1.55
CA LEU A 122 9.23 -4.02 1.73
C LEU A 122 8.24 -2.88 1.86
N PHE A 123 7.25 -2.87 0.98
CA PHE A 123 6.17 -1.91 0.98
C PHE A 123 4.88 -2.60 1.41
N ILE A 124 4.27 -2.14 2.49
CA ILE A 124 2.94 -2.55 2.94
C ILE A 124 1.88 -1.57 2.44
N HIS A 125 0.79 -2.12 1.93
CA HIS A 125 -0.38 -1.39 1.46
C HIS A 125 -1.57 -1.82 2.29
N HIS A 126 -2.02 -0.95 3.18
CA HIS A 126 -3.23 -1.16 3.96
C HIS A 126 -4.45 -0.80 3.11
N THR A 127 -5.45 -1.69 3.13
CA THR A 127 -6.72 -1.54 2.43
C THR A 127 -7.88 -1.89 3.37
N ASP A 128 -9.10 -1.68 2.89
CA ASP A 128 -10.33 -2.16 3.53
C ASP A 128 -10.41 -3.70 3.63
N LYS A 129 -9.64 -4.43 2.80
CA LYS A 129 -9.59 -5.90 2.77
C LYS A 129 -8.38 -6.50 3.48
N GLY A 130 -7.49 -5.67 4.03
CA GLY A 130 -6.27 -6.10 4.73
C GLY A 130 -4.98 -5.52 4.14
N GLY A 131 -3.84 -6.05 4.57
CA GLY A 131 -2.51 -5.61 4.14
C GLY A 131 -2.00 -6.37 2.91
N TYR A 132 -1.35 -5.67 1.99
CA TYR A 132 -0.74 -6.24 0.79
C TYR A 132 0.74 -5.84 0.69
N LEU A 133 1.61 -6.81 0.48
CA LEU A 133 3.05 -6.58 0.40
C LEU A 133 3.56 -6.50 -1.04
N VAL A 134 4.53 -5.61 -1.25
CA VAL A 134 5.37 -5.54 -2.44
C VAL A 134 6.83 -5.51 -2.00
N LEU A 135 7.68 -6.33 -2.61
CA LEU A 135 9.13 -6.31 -2.42
C LEU A 135 9.76 -5.79 -3.72
N ALA A 136 10.38 -4.61 -3.65
CA ALA A 136 11.00 -3.96 -4.82
C ALA A 136 12.22 -3.14 -4.41
N LYS A 137 13.03 -2.66 -5.37
CA LYS A 137 14.20 -1.81 -5.04
C LYS A 137 13.79 -0.42 -4.60
N ARG A 138 12.81 0.17 -5.27
CA ARG A 138 12.31 1.52 -4.98
C ARG A 138 10.93 1.76 -5.57
N LEU A 139 10.25 2.76 -5.05
CA LEU A 139 9.00 3.29 -5.58
C LEU A 139 9.26 4.67 -6.20
N VAL A 140 8.84 4.83 -7.46
CA VAL A 140 8.96 6.08 -8.24
C VAL A 140 7.57 6.53 -8.65
N TRP A 141 7.39 7.85 -8.73
CA TRP A 141 6.17 8.48 -9.23
C TRP A 141 6.44 9.00 -10.64
N GLU A 142 5.67 8.52 -11.60
CA GLU A 142 5.70 8.97 -12.99
C GLU A 142 4.45 9.81 -13.30
N LYS A 143 4.64 10.82 -14.15
CA LYS A 143 3.60 11.78 -14.56
C LYS A 143 3.09 11.47 -15.96
#